data_AF-A0A7S3BWB6-F1
#
_entry.id   AF-A0A7S3BWB6-F1
#
_cell.length_a   1.000
_cell.length_b   1.000
_cell.length_c   1.000
_cell.angle_alpha   90.00
_cell.angle_beta   90.00
_cell.angle_gamma   90.00
#
_symmetry.space_group_name_H-M   'P 1'
#
loop_
_entity.id
_entity.type
_entity.pdbx_description
1 polymer ?
#
loop_
_entity_poly.entity_id
_entity_poly.type
_entity_poly.pdbx_seq_one_letter_code
_entity_poly.pdbx_strand_id
1 'polypeptide(L)'
;AAASPELELVYDATAPTAALSAINVTTNSPSSDPSSTPQHINEPSVALRVDFSTPVVGFTASDVGVVNGATDGAASLAADSDEAYEFAVRPSGQGAVNVSLPAGAATDFATNPSEAAEVLMFVYDTVAPELFLNSSSPAINNDPVFEISLEASEGLYGLSLDDLEISNAAASNLQGGDGDEFFSFDLVPQGEGYVTLYIGGGEAVQDEATNGALASNTLVFLYDTTRPFVSVLSSARAYTNAYDIDVAVHFSEEPSAAFGASAFSLSNAAADGLASSNETAYTLTLNPLGEGTLTVQLASGSVVDLADNPIPGSNVLSIIYDTTPPSVNVTTTSASINSDDPVYVEIDFSETVQAFVAADLALSGPVSLTGISPSGAASSYTATLNVTGDGQVSVSVPAGTTQDLSTNGNSASA
;
A
#
# COMPACT_ATOMS: atom_id res chain seq x y z
N ALA A 1 58.50 -63.06 -66.98
CA ALA A 1 57.12 -62.68 -67.32
C ALA A 1 56.73 -61.58 -66.36
N ALA A 2 56.56 -60.35 -66.84
CA ALA A 2 56.02 -59.26 -66.03
C ALA A 2 54.52 -59.54 -65.83
N ALA A 3 54.06 -59.52 -64.58
CA ALA A 3 52.63 -59.59 -64.30
C ALA A 3 51.95 -58.38 -64.96
N SER A 4 50.90 -58.62 -65.76
CA SER A 4 50.00 -57.55 -66.19
C SER A 4 49.40 -56.90 -64.94
N PRO A 5 49.26 -55.56 -64.90
CA PRO A 5 48.49 -54.94 -63.84
C PRO A 5 47.05 -55.46 -63.90
N GLU A 6 46.60 -56.04 -62.79
CA GLU A 6 45.21 -56.44 -62.60
C GLU A 6 44.38 -55.16 -62.50
N LEU A 7 43.34 -55.05 -63.32
CA LEU A 7 42.48 -53.88 -63.35
C LEU A 7 41.46 -54.03 -62.21
N GLU A 8 41.75 -53.45 -61.04
CA GLU A 8 40.77 -53.36 -59.96
C GLU A 8 39.72 -52.31 -60.32
N LEU A 9 38.48 -52.77 -60.54
CA LEU A 9 37.29 -51.93 -60.65
C LEU A 9 36.55 -52.02 -59.32
N VAL A 10 36.54 -50.94 -58.55
CA VAL A 10 35.70 -50.81 -57.36
C VAL A 10 34.33 -50.32 -57.81
N TYR A 11 33.30 -51.13 -57.61
CA TYR A 11 31.90 -50.70 -57.79
C TYR A 11 31.42 -50.12 -56.47
N ASP A 12 31.08 -48.84 -56.48
CA ASP A 12 30.49 -48.14 -55.35
C ASP A 12 29.14 -47.56 -55.77
N ALA A 13 28.11 -47.91 -55.03
CA ALA A 13 26.73 -47.46 -55.24
C ALA A 13 26.14 -46.83 -53.98
N THR A 14 26.96 -46.60 -52.95
CA THR A 14 26.51 -46.02 -51.68
C THR A 14 26.62 -44.51 -51.78
N ALA A 15 25.49 -43.82 -51.70
CA ALA A 15 25.49 -42.36 -51.65
C ALA A 15 26.12 -41.86 -50.34
N PRO A 16 26.93 -40.79 -50.36
CA PRO A 16 27.40 -40.15 -49.14
C PRO A 16 26.21 -39.55 -48.36
N THR A 17 26.16 -39.78 -47.06
CA THR A 17 25.27 -39.04 -46.14
C THR A 17 26.03 -37.90 -45.50
N ALA A 18 25.32 -36.89 -44.98
CA ALA A 18 25.91 -35.71 -44.34
C ALA A 18 25.20 -35.40 -43.02
N ALA A 19 25.97 -34.97 -42.02
CA ALA A 19 25.48 -34.47 -40.74
C ALA A 19 25.91 -33.01 -40.54
N LEU A 20 24.95 -32.14 -40.20
CA LEU A 20 25.18 -30.73 -39.87
C LEU A 20 25.26 -30.53 -38.36
N SER A 21 26.21 -29.72 -37.90
CA SER A 21 26.31 -29.30 -36.50
C SER A 21 26.84 -27.87 -36.37
N ALA A 22 26.51 -27.21 -35.26
CA ALA A 22 27.07 -25.90 -34.90
C ALA A 22 28.32 -26.06 -34.03
N ILE A 23 29.30 -25.18 -34.21
CA ILE A 23 30.57 -25.16 -33.48
C ILE A 23 30.55 -24.02 -32.45
N ASN A 24 30.86 -24.33 -31.18
CA ASN A 24 31.10 -23.37 -30.09
C ASN A 24 29.96 -22.35 -29.87
N VAL A 25 28.72 -22.81 -29.87
CA VAL A 25 27.59 -21.97 -29.49
C VAL A 25 27.47 -21.91 -27.97
N THR A 26 27.45 -20.71 -27.40
CA THR A 26 27.17 -20.48 -25.98
C THR A 26 25.69 -20.13 -25.82
N THR A 27 24.96 -20.95 -25.05
CA THR A 27 23.55 -20.73 -24.72
C THR A 27 23.30 -21.17 -23.29
N ASN A 28 22.20 -20.69 -22.68
CA ASN A 28 21.73 -21.20 -21.40
C ASN A 28 20.85 -22.45 -21.55
N SER A 29 20.78 -23.02 -22.76
CA SER A 29 19.95 -24.19 -23.06
C SER A 29 20.44 -25.44 -22.30
N PRO A 30 19.56 -26.16 -21.59
CA PRO A 30 19.94 -27.38 -20.88
C PRO A 30 20.19 -28.58 -21.82
N SER A 31 19.89 -28.45 -23.12
CA SER A 31 20.07 -29.53 -24.10
C SER A 31 21.47 -29.52 -24.74
N SER A 32 22.18 -30.64 -24.58
CA SER A 32 23.41 -30.93 -25.32
C SER A 32 23.16 -31.55 -26.71
N ASP A 33 21.90 -31.79 -27.09
CA ASP A 33 21.51 -32.33 -28.40
C ASP A 33 20.75 -31.25 -29.21
N PRO A 34 21.39 -30.62 -30.22
CA PRO A 34 20.78 -29.58 -31.04
C PRO A 34 19.66 -30.10 -31.96
N SER A 35 19.43 -31.42 -32.02
CA SER A 35 18.42 -32.02 -32.91
C SER A 35 17.02 -32.15 -32.29
N SER A 36 16.89 -32.13 -30.96
CA SER A 36 15.59 -32.29 -30.28
C SER A 36 14.96 -30.99 -29.80
N THR A 37 15.75 -29.94 -29.57
CA THR A 37 15.32 -28.58 -29.19
C THR A 37 16.27 -27.57 -29.82
N PRO A 38 15.77 -26.57 -30.58
CA PRO A 38 16.63 -25.59 -31.23
C PRO A 38 17.36 -24.73 -30.21
N GLN A 39 18.64 -24.49 -30.42
CA GLN A 39 19.40 -23.57 -29.58
C GLN A 39 19.08 -22.11 -29.92
N HIS A 40 18.89 -21.28 -28.90
CA HIS A 40 18.75 -19.83 -29.01
C HIS A 40 20.11 -19.15 -28.94
N ILE A 41 20.42 -18.23 -29.85
CA ILE A 41 21.74 -17.62 -29.98
C ILE A 41 21.64 -16.12 -30.22
N ASN A 42 22.59 -15.34 -29.72
CA ASN A 42 22.70 -13.91 -30.02
C ASN A 42 23.93 -13.55 -30.88
N GLU A 43 24.72 -14.56 -31.26
CA GLU A 43 25.93 -14.36 -32.05
C GLU A 43 25.61 -13.96 -33.50
N PRO A 44 26.21 -12.89 -34.04
CA PRO A 44 25.90 -12.39 -35.38
C PRO A 44 26.43 -13.30 -36.50
N SER A 45 27.16 -14.37 -36.16
CA SER A 45 27.67 -15.37 -37.09
C SER A 45 27.93 -16.69 -36.35
N VAL A 46 27.45 -17.80 -36.94
CA VAL A 46 27.58 -19.14 -36.37
C VAL A 46 28.50 -19.96 -37.25
N ALA A 47 29.56 -20.52 -36.67
CA ALA A 47 30.39 -21.51 -37.36
C ALA A 47 29.67 -22.86 -37.38
N LEU A 48 29.55 -23.47 -38.55
CA LEU A 48 28.92 -24.75 -38.78
C LEU A 48 29.91 -25.75 -39.39
N ARG A 49 29.65 -27.03 -39.13
CA ARG A 49 30.40 -28.16 -39.67
C ARG A 49 29.46 -29.11 -40.40
N VAL A 50 29.90 -29.58 -41.56
CA VAL A 50 29.33 -30.74 -42.25
C VAL A 50 30.31 -31.90 -42.13
N ASP A 51 29.82 -33.05 -41.69
CA ASP A 51 30.56 -34.31 -41.75
C ASP A 51 29.87 -35.26 -42.74
N PHE A 52 30.56 -35.59 -43.83
CA PHE A 52 30.14 -36.59 -44.81
C PHE A 52 30.59 -37.99 -44.40
N SER A 53 29.80 -39.01 -44.74
CA SER A 53 30.12 -40.41 -44.42
C SER A 53 31.30 -40.99 -45.21
N THR A 54 31.67 -40.33 -46.31
CA THR A 54 32.77 -40.70 -47.22
C THR A 54 33.34 -39.43 -47.86
N PRO A 55 34.55 -39.49 -48.45
CA PRO A 55 35.13 -38.35 -49.13
C PRO A 55 34.25 -37.82 -50.27
N VAL A 56 34.07 -36.51 -50.32
CA VAL A 56 33.26 -35.85 -51.35
C VAL A 56 34.02 -34.78 -52.12
N VAL A 57 33.64 -34.59 -53.38
CA VAL A 57 34.09 -33.54 -54.28
C VAL A 57 32.94 -32.61 -54.65
N GLY A 58 33.27 -31.35 -54.91
CA GLY A 58 32.35 -30.36 -55.47
C GLY A 58 31.49 -29.60 -54.45
N PHE A 59 31.58 -29.91 -53.15
CA PHE A 59 30.86 -29.18 -52.12
C PHE A 59 31.40 -27.76 -51.93
N THR A 60 30.51 -26.77 -51.94
CA THR A 60 30.80 -25.35 -51.77
C THR A 60 29.69 -24.67 -50.95
N ALA A 61 29.92 -23.41 -50.54
CA ALA A 61 28.92 -22.64 -49.80
C ALA A 61 27.62 -22.38 -50.59
N SER A 62 27.62 -22.49 -51.92
CA SER A 62 26.39 -22.36 -52.72
C SER A 62 25.50 -23.59 -52.67
N ASP A 63 26.02 -24.73 -52.19
CA ASP A 63 25.27 -25.98 -52.04
C ASP A 63 24.50 -26.03 -50.72
N VAL A 64 24.68 -25.03 -49.85
CA VAL A 64 23.97 -24.88 -48.57
C VAL A 64 22.74 -24.00 -48.75
N GLY A 65 21.57 -24.55 -48.42
CA GLY A 65 20.34 -23.76 -48.29
C GLY A 65 20.27 -23.10 -46.91
N VAL A 66 20.04 -21.79 -46.86
CA VAL A 66 19.79 -21.08 -45.59
C VAL A 66 18.49 -20.29 -45.70
N VAL A 67 17.57 -20.52 -44.77
CA VAL A 67 16.36 -19.70 -44.58
C VAL A 67 16.58 -18.79 -43.38
N ASN A 68 16.17 -17.52 -43.49
CA ASN A 68 16.42 -16.46 -42.49
C ASN A 68 17.91 -16.20 -42.22
N GLY A 69 18.76 -16.44 -43.22
CA GLY A 69 20.19 -16.25 -43.12
C GLY A 69 20.88 -16.41 -44.46
N ALA A 70 22.19 -16.26 -44.47
CA ALA A 70 23.04 -16.57 -45.62
C ALA A 70 24.36 -17.18 -45.13
N THR A 71 25.01 -17.95 -45.99
CA THR A 71 26.39 -18.35 -45.76
C THR A 71 27.30 -17.12 -45.77
N ASP A 72 28.24 -17.08 -44.84
CA ASP A 72 29.18 -15.99 -44.64
C ASP A 72 30.60 -16.44 -44.93
N GLY A 73 31.07 -16.13 -46.14
CA GLY A 73 32.34 -16.62 -46.65
C GLY A 73 32.22 -17.93 -47.43
N ALA A 74 33.37 -18.46 -47.84
CA ALA A 74 33.45 -19.72 -48.58
C ALA A 74 33.47 -20.91 -47.61
N ALA A 75 32.83 -22.02 -47.98
CA ALA A 75 33.03 -23.29 -47.29
C ALA A 75 34.49 -23.71 -47.49
N SER A 76 35.19 -23.97 -46.39
CA SER A 76 36.56 -24.47 -46.40
C SER A 76 36.57 -25.89 -45.87
N LEU A 77 37.47 -26.72 -46.42
CA LEU A 77 37.78 -28.00 -45.82
C LEU A 77 38.20 -27.78 -44.36
N ALA A 78 37.58 -28.52 -43.44
CA ALA A 78 38.12 -28.61 -42.09
C ALA A 78 39.51 -29.23 -42.23
N ALA A 79 40.53 -28.63 -41.62
CA ALA A 79 41.90 -29.10 -41.76
C ALA A 79 41.96 -30.61 -41.40
N ASP A 80 42.45 -31.42 -42.36
CA ASP A 80 42.79 -32.85 -42.25
C ASP A 80 41.76 -33.92 -42.74
N SER A 81 40.67 -33.59 -43.44
CA SER A 81 39.92 -34.60 -44.23
C SER A 81 39.20 -34.04 -45.47
N ASP A 82 38.91 -34.92 -46.43
CA ASP A 82 38.00 -34.71 -47.58
C ASP A 82 36.52 -35.06 -47.23
N GLU A 83 36.25 -35.28 -45.94
CA GLU A 83 34.97 -35.70 -45.39
C GLU A 83 34.32 -34.58 -44.54
N ALA A 84 35.07 -33.55 -44.14
CA ALA A 84 34.57 -32.50 -43.26
C ALA A 84 34.77 -31.09 -43.82
N TYR A 85 33.72 -30.28 -43.74
CA TYR A 85 33.72 -28.90 -44.23
C TYR A 85 33.19 -27.96 -43.15
N GLU A 86 33.82 -26.80 -43.02
CA GLU A 86 33.42 -25.73 -42.11
C GLU A 86 33.02 -24.48 -42.91
N PHE A 87 31.95 -23.83 -42.48
CA PHE A 87 31.46 -22.58 -43.05
C PHE A 87 30.73 -21.79 -41.97
N ALA A 88 30.54 -20.49 -42.17
CA ALA A 88 29.76 -19.67 -41.27
C ALA A 88 28.37 -19.36 -41.86
N VAL A 89 27.39 -19.18 -40.98
CA VAL A 89 26.06 -18.66 -41.33
C VAL A 89 25.83 -17.35 -40.58
N ARG A 90 25.38 -16.32 -41.30
CA ARG A 90 24.89 -15.07 -40.72
C ARG A 90 23.35 -15.05 -40.76
N PRO A 91 22.69 -14.96 -39.60
CA PRO A 91 21.26 -14.69 -39.54
C PRO A 91 20.90 -13.36 -40.24
N SER A 92 19.74 -13.31 -40.89
CA SER A 92 19.23 -12.09 -41.55
C SER A 92 18.25 -11.30 -40.69
N GLY A 93 17.74 -11.90 -39.62
CA GLY A 93 16.78 -11.31 -38.68
C GLY A 93 16.40 -12.29 -37.57
N GLN A 94 15.65 -11.81 -36.58
CA GLN A 94 15.22 -12.63 -35.44
C GLN A 94 14.43 -13.87 -35.86
N GLY A 95 14.50 -14.92 -35.03
CA GLY A 95 13.74 -16.15 -35.18
C GLY A 95 14.54 -17.30 -35.81
N ALA A 96 13.82 -18.36 -36.19
CA ALA A 96 14.42 -19.60 -36.66
C ALA A 96 15.25 -19.41 -37.94
N VAL A 97 16.47 -19.94 -37.91
CA VAL A 97 17.40 -20.08 -39.03
C VAL A 97 17.49 -21.55 -39.37
N ASN A 98 17.13 -21.91 -40.61
CA ASN A 98 17.16 -23.29 -41.07
C ASN A 98 18.29 -23.47 -42.08
N VAL A 99 19.19 -24.40 -41.81
CA VAL A 99 20.32 -24.75 -42.67
C VAL A 99 20.10 -26.14 -43.23
N SER A 100 20.06 -26.26 -44.56
CA SER A 100 19.78 -27.50 -45.26
C SER A 100 20.88 -27.84 -46.26
N LEU A 101 21.12 -29.15 -46.41
CA LEU A 101 21.93 -29.72 -47.47
C LEU A 101 21.01 -30.59 -48.34
N PRO A 102 20.61 -30.13 -49.54
CA PRO A 102 19.77 -30.91 -50.43
C PRO A 102 20.51 -32.13 -50.98
N ALA A 103 19.76 -33.12 -51.48
CA ALA A 103 20.36 -34.26 -52.17
C ALA A 103 21.17 -33.79 -53.39
N GLY A 104 22.37 -34.34 -53.55
CA GLY A 104 23.33 -33.95 -54.59
C GLY A 104 24.12 -32.67 -54.31
N ALA A 105 24.09 -32.15 -53.07
CA ALA A 105 24.97 -31.05 -52.64
C ALA A 105 26.46 -31.37 -52.78
N ALA A 106 26.83 -32.66 -52.71
CA ALA A 106 28.17 -33.13 -53.01
C ALA A 106 28.12 -34.48 -53.76
N THR A 107 29.27 -34.92 -54.30
CA THR A 107 29.42 -36.23 -54.94
C THR A 107 30.64 -36.96 -54.41
N ASP A 108 30.60 -38.27 -54.25
CA ASP A 108 31.80 -39.05 -53.95
C ASP A 108 32.72 -39.21 -55.19
N PHE A 109 33.84 -39.91 -55.03
CA PHE A 109 34.75 -40.21 -56.14
C PHE A 109 34.18 -41.19 -57.18
N ALA A 110 33.14 -41.95 -56.82
CA ALA A 110 32.38 -42.82 -57.72
C ALA A 110 31.22 -42.10 -58.41
N THR A 111 31.09 -40.78 -58.20
CA THR A 111 30.06 -39.87 -58.75
C THR A 111 28.64 -40.11 -58.23
N ASN A 112 28.48 -40.81 -57.10
CA ASN A 112 27.19 -40.92 -56.43
C ASN A 112 26.83 -39.58 -55.76
N PRO A 113 25.64 -39.01 -56.00
CA PRO A 113 25.21 -37.79 -55.34
C PRO A 113 24.90 -38.04 -53.86
N SER A 114 25.17 -37.06 -53.00
CA SER A 114 24.84 -37.15 -51.58
C SER A 114 23.34 -37.28 -51.35
N GLU A 115 22.95 -37.95 -50.26
CA GLU A 115 21.59 -37.86 -49.75
C GLU A 115 21.35 -36.46 -49.14
N ALA A 116 20.08 -36.10 -48.93
CA ALA A 116 19.76 -34.87 -48.21
C ALA A 116 20.08 -35.05 -46.71
N ALA A 117 20.68 -34.04 -46.08
CA ALA A 117 20.90 -34.06 -44.64
C ALA A 117 19.62 -33.65 -43.88
N GLU A 118 19.55 -34.03 -42.60
CA GLU A 118 18.62 -33.43 -41.66
C GLU A 118 18.87 -31.91 -41.56
N VAL A 119 17.80 -31.13 -41.44
CA VAL A 119 17.88 -29.67 -41.35
C VAL A 119 18.39 -29.29 -39.97
N LEU A 120 19.48 -28.54 -39.91
CA LEU A 120 19.94 -27.93 -38.68
C LEU A 120 19.12 -26.65 -38.43
N MET A 121 18.58 -26.50 -37.22
CA MET A 121 17.77 -25.36 -36.83
C MET A 121 18.30 -24.73 -35.55
N PHE A 122 18.41 -23.41 -35.54
CA PHE A 122 18.69 -22.59 -34.36
C PHE A 122 17.85 -21.31 -34.42
N VAL A 123 17.65 -20.64 -33.29
CA VAL A 123 16.89 -19.39 -33.20
C VAL A 123 17.87 -18.25 -32.99
N TYR A 124 17.89 -17.28 -33.91
CA TYR A 124 18.63 -16.05 -33.68
C TYR A 124 17.77 -15.10 -32.86
N ASP A 125 18.31 -14.69 -31.72
CA ASP A 125 17.66 -13.82 -30.75
C ASP A 125 18.67 -12.86 -30.14
N THR A 126 18.45 -11.57 -30.34
CA THR A 126 19.26 -10.51 -29.71
C THR A 126 18.40 -9.56 -28.89
N VAL A 127 17.16 -9.95 -28.60
CA VAL A 127 16.25 -9.16 -27.78
C VAL A 127 16.60 -9.47 -26.33
N ALA A 128 16.76 -8.42 -25.53
CA ALA A 128 16.98 -8.59 -24.10
C ALA A 128 15.63 -8.73 -23.40
N PRO A 129 15.53 -9.56 -22.34
CA PRO A 129 14.30 -9.67 -21.57
C PRO A 129 13.95 -8.33 -20.90
N GLU A 130 12.69 -7.91 -21.03
CA GLU A 130 12.10 -6.81 -20.26
C GLU A 130 11.54 -7.35 -18.94
N LEU A 131 11.75 -6.64 -17.84
CA LEU A 131 11.35 -7.03 -16.49
C LEU A 131 10.28 -6.11 -15.93
N PHE A 132 9.20 -6.67 -15.39
CA PHE A 132 8.11 -5.91 -14.78
C PHE A 132 7.69 -6.47 -13.41
N LEU A 133 8.00 -5.71 -12.36
CA LEU A 133 7.64 -6.00 -10.98
C LEU A 133 6.25 -5.48 -10.62
N ASN A 134 5.50 -6.29 -9.89
CA ASN A 134 4.15 -5.98 -9.42
C ASN A 134 3.95 -6.41 -7.97
N SER A 135 2.97 -5.78 -7.31
CA SER A 135 2.43 -6.25 -6.04
C SER A 135 0.95 -5.93 -5.95
N SER A 136 0.22 -6.76 -5.21
CA SER A 136 -1.18 -6.51 -4.86
C SER A 136 -1.32 -5.73 -3.54
N SER A 137 -0.24 -5.58 -2.78
CA SER A 137 -0.26 -4.82 -1.53
C SER A 137 -0.43 -3.32 -1.78
N PRO A 138 -1.21 -2.62 -0.95
CA PRO A 138 -1.35 -1.18 -1.05
C PRO A 138 -0.01 -0.45 -0.91
N ALA A 139 0.08 0.74 -1.51
CA ALA A 139 1.30 1.56 -1.46
C ALA A 139 1.66 2.02 -0.04
N ILE A 140 0.69 2.10 0.87
CA ILE A 140 0.88 2.33 2.30
C ILE A 140 0.28 1.12 3.02
N ASN A 141 1.06 0.39 3.81
CA ASN A 141 0.59 -0.83 4.45
C ASN A 141 1.36 -1.14 5.74
N ASN A 142 0.80 -2.02 6.56
CA ASN A 142 1.41 -2.56 7.78
C ASN A 142 1.69 -4.07 7.70
N ASP A 143 1.64 -4.64 6.49
CA ASP A 143 1.78 -6.07 6.26
C ASP A 143 3.22 -6.53 6.56
N PRO A 144 3.43 -7.47 7.50
CA PRO A 144 4.78 -7.88 7.89
C PRO A 144 5.51 -8.68 6.79
N VAL A 145 4.75 -9.20 5.82
CA VAL A 145 5.25 -9.89 4.63
C VAL A 145 4.24 -9.62 3.51
N PHE A 146 4.71 -9.22 2.34
CA PHE A 146 3.87 -9.16 1.15
C PHE A 146 4.56 -9.75 -0.08
N GLU A 147 3.75 -10.37 -0.94
CA GLU A 147 4.22 -11.03 -2.15
C GLU A 147 4.48 -10.01 -3.27
N ILE A 148 5.62 -10.20 -3.94
CA ILE A 148 5.99 -9.51 -5.17
C ILE A 148 5.95 -10.53 -6.30
N SER A 149 5.40 -10.14 -7.44
CA SER A 149 5.53 -10.89 -8.68
C SER A 149 6.43 -10.17 -9.67
N LEU A 150 7.16 -10.95 -10.46
CA LEU A 150 7.94 -10.50 -11.60
C LEU A 150 7.40 -11.19 -12.85
N GLU A 151 7.11 -10.39 -13.86
CA GLU A 151 6.80 -10.84 -15.22
C GLU A 151 7.93 -10.41 -16.15
N ALA A 152 8.45 -11.37 -16.91
CA ALA A 152 9.45 -11.15 -17.93
C ALA A 152 8.86 -11.29 -19.33
N SER A 153 9.43 -10.62 -20.33
CA SER A 153 8.98 -10.75 -21.72
C SER A 153 9.31 -12.10 -22.37
N GLU A 154 10.20 -12.88 -21.75
CA GLU A 154 10.67 -14.20 -22.16
C GLU A 154 11.33 -14.92 -20.97
N GLY A 155 11.66 -16.20 -21.13
CA GLY A 155 12.19 -17.05 -20.07
C GLY A 155 13.53 -16.55 -19.53
N LEU A 156 13.63 -16.40 -18.20
CA LEU A 156 14.84 -15.93 -17.53
C LEU A 156 15.70 -17.07 -17.01
N TYR A 157 17.01 -16.86 -17.03
CA TYR A 157 18.03 -17.74 -16.49
C TYR A 157 18.92 -16.96 -15.52
N GLY A 158 19.29 -17.60 -14.41
CA GLY A 158 20.25 -17.05 -13.44
C GLY A 158 19.65 -16.10 -12.40
N LEU A 159 18.34 -15.82 -12.43
CA LEU A 159 17.68 -14.96 -11.44
C LEU A 159 17.81 -15.55 -10.02
N SER A 160 18.32 -14.73 -9.11
CA SER A 160 18.42 -15.03 -7.69
C SER A 160 17.98 -13.84 -6.84
N LEU A 161 17.88 -14.04 -5.52
CA LEU A 161 17.56 -12.95 -4.59
C LEU A 161 18.69 -11.93 -4.46
N ASP A 162 19.92 -12.28 -4.82
CA ASP A 162 21.07 -11.37 -4.77
C ASP A 162 21.05 -10.34 -5.92
N ASP A 163 20.23 -10.57 -6.95
CA ASP A 163 20.05 -9.66 -8.09
C ASP A 163 19.03 -8.54 -7.80
N LEU A 164 18.37 -8.59 -6.63
CA LEU A 164 17.39 -7.62 -6.19
C LEU A 164 18.05 -6.44 -5.47
N GLU A 165 17.71 -5.22 -5.88
CA GLU A 165 18.15 -3.99 -5.23
C GLU A 165 17.06 -3.51 -4.27
N ILE A 166 17.25 -3.80 -2.97
CA ILE A 166 16.24 -3.59 -1.93
C ILE A 166 16.72 -2.61 -0.87
N SER A 167 15.86 -1.65 -0.49
CA SER A 167 16.06 -0.78 0.68
C SER A 167 14.98 -1.03 1.73
N ASN A 168 15.38 -1.07 3.01
CA ASN A 168 14.51 -1.21 4.18
C ASN A 168 13.63 -2.48 4.20
N ALA A 169 14.02 -3.52 3.46
CA ALA A 169 13.36 -4.82 3.45
C ALA A 169 14.38 -5.92 3.12
N ALA A 170 13.96 -7.17 3.25
CA ALA A 170 14.66 -8.34 2.74
C ALA A 170 13.70 -9.22 1.93
N ALA A 171 14.18 -9.81 0.84
CA ALA A 171 13.42 -10.77 0.06
C ALA A 171 13.70 -12.21 0.50
N SER A 172 12.73 -13.09 0.32
CA SER A 172 12.84 -14.52 0.60
C SER A 172 11.89 -15.34 -0.28
N ASN A 173 11.98 -16.67 -0.22
CA ASN A 173 11.04 -17.59 -0.85
C ASN A 173 10.83 -17.40 -2.36
N LEU A 174 11.90 -17.12 -3.12
CA LEU A 174 11.84 -17.05 -4.59
C LEU A 174 11.21 -18.32 -5.18
N GLN A 175 10.16 -18.13 -5.96
CA GLN A 175 9.45 -19.11 -6.76
C GLN A 175 9.66 -18.81 -8.24
N GLY A 176 9.72 -19.87 -9.04
CA GLY A 176 10.17 -19.85 -10.43
C GLY A 176 11.59 -20.41 -10.54
N GLY A 177 11.96 -20.84 -11.73
CA GLY A 177 13.27 -21.37 -12.06
C GLY A 177 13.73 -20.94 -13.43
N ASP A 178 14.90 -21.44 -13.82
CA ASP A 178 15.48 -21.16 -15.13
C ASP A 178 14.52 -21.55 -16.27
N GLY A 179 14.32 -20.63 -17.20
CA GLY A 179 13.39 -20.74 -18.33
C GLY A 179 11.96 -20.28 -18.04
N ASP A 180 11.62 -19.93 -16.78
CA ASP A 180 10.30 -19.38 -16.46
C ASP A 180 10.20 -17.88 -16.82
N GLU A 181 9.00 -17.46 -17.17
CA GLU A 181 8.66 -16.04 -17.47
C GLU A 181 8.04 -15.32 -16.25
N PHE A 182 7.61 -16.09 -15.25
CA PHE A 182 6.91 -15.60 -14.07
C PHE A 182 7.58 -16.08 -12.80
N PHE A 183 7.89 -15.13 -11.93
CA PHE A 183 8.49 -15.40 -10.62
C PHE A 183 7.66 -14.73 -9.52
N SER A 184 7.73 -15.27 -8.31
CA SER A 184 7.25 -14.58 -7.12
C SER A 184 8.22 -14.72 -5.96
N PHE A 185 8.20 -13.77 -5.04
CA PHE A 185 8.98 -13.83 -3.81
C PHE A 185 8.32 -13.00 -2.71
N ASP A 186 8.63 -13.35 -1.47
CA ASP A 186 8.16 -12.62 -0.30
C ASP A 186 9.09 -11.43 -0.03
N LEU A 187 8.52 -10.25 0.23
CA LEU A 187 9.23 -9.08 0.71
C LEU A 187 8.86 -8.81 2.18
N VAL A 188 9.89 -8.68 3.02
CA VAL A 188 9.76 -8.51 4.47
C VAL A 188 10.37 -7.17 4.88
N PRO A 189 9.56 -6.15 5.21
CA PRO A 189 10.07 -4.87 5.72
C PRO A 189 10.92 -5.03 6.98
N GLN A 190 11.99 -4.24 7.12
CA GLN A 190 12.89 -4.27 8.27
C GLN A 190 12.62 -3.16 9.31
N GLY A 191 11.82 -2.16 8.95
CA GLY A 191 11.43 -1.07 9.84
C GLY A 191 10.52 -0.06 9.15
N GLU A 192 10.00 0.86 9.94
CA GLU A 192 9.14 1.97 9.49
C GLU A 192 9.76 2.76 8.33
N GLY A 193 8.91 3.20 7.40
CA GLY A 193 9.27 4.10 6.32
C GLY A 193 9.29 3.46 4.93
N TYR A 194 10.00 4.12 4.01
CA TYR A 194 9.99 3.72 2.61
C TYR A 194 10.73 2.40 2.39
N VAL A 195 10.08 1.49 1.68
CA VAL A 195 10.65 0.26 1.12
C VAL A 195 10.73 0.46 -0.39
N THR A 196 11.91 0.23 -0.98
CA THR A 196 12.12 0.31 -2.43
C THR A 196 12.70 -0.97 -2.97
N LEU A 197 12.26 -1.38 -4.15
CA LEU A 197 12.70 -2.60 -4.82
C LEU A 197 12.79 -2.38 -6.33
N TYR A 198 13.89 -2.80 -6.94
CA TYR A 198 14.02 -2.94 -8.40
C TYR A 198 15.07 -4.01 -8.74
N ILE A 199 15.17 -4.36 -10.01
CA ILE A 199 16.23 -5.21 -10.58
C ILE A 199 17.05 -4.35 -11.53
N GLY A 200 18.37 -4.30 -11.34
CA GLY A 200 19.26 -3.40 -12.08
C GLY A 200 19.49 -3.78 -13.55
N GLY A 201 19.13 -5.00 -13.94
CA GLY A 201 19.45 -5.59 -15.25
C GLY A 201 20.92 -6.00 -15.37
N GLY A 202 21.32 -6.46 -16.56
CA GLY A 202 22.68 -6.87 -16.89
C GLY A 202 22.84 -8.38 -17.03
N GLU A 203 24.10 -8.82 -17.13
CA GLU A 203 24.47 -10.20 -17.51
C GLU A 203 24.26 -11.25 -16.40
N ALA A 204 23.82 -10.88 -15.20
CA ALA A 204 23.56 -11.87 -14.16
C ALA A 204 22.23 -12.62 -14.40
N VAL A 205 21.28 -11.95 -15.05
CA VAL A 205 19.97 -12.47 -15.40
C VAL A 205 19.81 -12.35 -16.91
N GLN A 206 19.66 -13.47 -17.60
CA GLN A 206 19.69 -13.52 -19.07
C GLN A 206 18.52 -14.33 -19.62
N ASP A 207 18.29 -14.26 -20.92
CA ASP A 207 17.44 -15.21 -21.64
C ASP A 207 18.20 -16.51 -22.01
N GLU A 208 17.59 -17.37 -22.84
CA GLU A 208 18.26 -18.58 -23.35
C GLU A 208 19.42 -18.26 -24.30
N ALA A 209 19.31 -17.17 -25.08
CA ALA A 209 20.30 -16.70 -26.04
C ALA A 209 21.48 -15.95 -25.41
N THR A 210 21.51 -15.80 -24.08
CA THR A 210 22.50 -15.06 -23.28
C THR A 210 22.43 -13.53 -23.42
N ASN A 211 21.28 -12.99 -23.80
CA ASN A 211 21.04 -11.55 -23.74
C ASN A 211 20.73 -11.14 -22.29
N GLY A 212 21.55 -10.25 -21.72
CA GLY A 212 21.35 -9.69 -20.39
C GLY A 212 20.05 -8.88 -20.27
N ALA A 213 19.30 -9.09 -19.19
CA ALA A 213 18.02 -8.45 -18.95
C ALA A 213 18.12 -6.92 -18.85
N LEU A 214 17.07 -6.23 -19.28
CA LEU A 214 16.91 -4.80 -19.02
C LEU A 214 16.49 -4.57 -17.55
N ALA A 215 16.79 -3.38 -17.04
CA ALA A 215 16.37 -3.00 -15.69
C ALA A 215 14.83 -2.97 -15.55
N SER A 216 14.32 -3.38 -14.40
CA SER A 216 12.88 -3.35 -14.12
C SER A 216 12.37 -1.94 -13.79
N ASN A 217 11.05 -1.80 -13.65
CA ASN A 217 10.46 -0.70 -12.89
C ASN A 217 10.87 -0.76 -11.40
N THR A 218 10.66 0.35 -10.69
CA THR A 218 10.86 0.44 -9.24
C THR A 218 9.52 0.38 -8.51
N LEU A 219 9.40 -0.51 -7.53
CA LEU A 219 8.31 -0.50 -6.56
C LEU A 219 8.70 0.34 -5.35
N VAL A 220 7.74 1.11 -4.82
CA VAL A 220 7.89 1.94 -3.63
C VAL A 220 6.67 1.74 -2.73
N PHE A 221 6.91 1.36 -1.48
CA PHE A 221 5.90 1.24 -0.43
C PHE A 221 6.27 2.12 0.75
N LEU A 222 5.28 2.53 1.53
CA LEU A 222 5.44 3.09 2.87
C LEU A 222 4.98 2.04 3.87
N TYR A 223 5.95 1.42 4.56
CA TYR A 223 5.67 0.48 5.64
C TYR A 223 5.44 1.26 6.94
N ASP A 224 4.27 1.08 7.53
CA ASP A 224 3.85 1.82 8.71
C ASP A 224 3.10 0.91 9.69
N THR A 225 3.67 0.67 10.87
CA THR A 225 3.00 -0.10 11.94
C THR A 225 2.58 0.77 13.12
N THR A 226 2.74 2.08 12.98
CA THR A 226 2.45 3.04 14.03
C THR A 226 0.95 3.20 14.15
N ARG A 227 0.42 2.97 15.35
CA ARG A 227 -1.01 3.20 15.59
C ARG A 227 -1.29 4.67 15.88
N PRO A 228 -2.37 5.23 15.31
CA PRO A 228 -2.75 6.60 15.60
C PRO A 228 -3.16 6.81 17.04
N PHE A 229 -2.71 7.91 17.65
CA PHE A 229 -3.34 8.43 18.86
C PHE A 229 -4.37 9.49 18.48
N VAL A 230 -5.46 9.55 19.24
CA VAL A 230 -6.57 10.47 18.97
C VAL A 230 -7.01 11.18 20.24
N SER A 231 -7.29 12.48 20.11
CA SER A 231 -7.83 13.33 21.18
C SER A 231 -9.18 13.91 20.78
N VAL A 232 -10.12 13.91 21.72
CA VAL A 232 -11.47 14.44 21.57
C VAL A 232 -11.68 15.52 22.62
N LEU A 233 -11.87 16.75 22.19
CA LEU A 233 -11.92 17.94 23.04
C LEU A 233 -13.10 18.83 22.62
N SER A 234 -13.61 19.66 23.52
CA SER A 234 -14.56 20.70 23.15
C SER A 234 -14.17 22.01 23.82
N SER A 235 -14.44 23.12 23.13
CA SER A 235 -14.39 24.46 23.72
C SER A 235 -15.66 24.82 24.48
N ALA A 236 -16.71 23.98 24.40
CA ALA A 236 -17.91 24.15 25.22
C ALA A 236 -17.56 24.03 26.70
N ARG A 237 -18.34 24.73 27.53
CA ARG A 237 -18.23 24.63 28.99
C ARG A 237 -18.61 23.21 29.42
N ALA A 238 -18.05 22.75 30.54
CA ALA A 238 -18.43 21.46 31.13
C ALA A 238 -19.92 21.38 31.49
N TYR A 239 -20.56 22.53 31.72
CA TYR A 239 -22.01 22.71 31.89
C TYR A 239 -22.49 23.69 30.82
N THR A 240 -23.50 23.32 30.06
CA THR A 240 -23.98 24.15 28.95
C THR A 240 -25.48 23.99 28.72
N ASN A 241 -26.12 25.07 28.28
CA ASN A 241 -27.47 25.09 27.74
C ASN A 241 -27.49 25.24 26.21
N ALA A 242 -26.34 25.13 25.54
CA ALA A 242 -26.22 25.23 24.09
C ALA A 242 -26.58 23.88 23.42
N TYR A 243 -27.39 23.95 22.37
CA TYR A 243 -27.83 22.77 21.63
C TYR A 243 -26.79 22.30 20.59
N ASP A 244 -26.14 23.21 19.88
CA ASP A 244 -25.12 22.87 18.88
C ASP A 244 -23.73 22.85 19.55
N ILE A 245 -23.24 21.66 19.89
CA ILE A 245 -21.97 21.49 20.60
C ILE A 245 -20.90 20.98 19.63
N ASP A 246 -19.92 21.83 19.34
CA ASP A 246 -18.76 21.44 18.53
C ASP A 246 -17.71 20.70 19.37
N VAL A 247 -17.29 19.55 18.85
CA VAL A 247 -16.25 18.68 19.41
C VAL A 247 -15.12 18.57 18.40
N ALA A 248 -13.94 19.05 18.78
CA ALA A 248 -12.72 18.92 18.00
C ALA A 248 -12.09 17.53 18.22
N VAL A 249 -11.72 16.90 17.11
CA VAL A 249 -11.12 15.57 17.06
C VAL A 249 -9.80 15.68 16.31
N HIS A 250 -8.71 15.29 16.96
CA HIS A 250 -7.37 15.36 16.39
C HIS A 250 -6.70 13.99 16.43
N PHE A 251 -6.29 13.51 15.27
CA PHE A 251 -5.46 12.31 15.11
C PHE A 251 -3.99 12.69 14.98
N SER A 252 -3.10 11.76 15.30
CA SER A 252 -1.65 11.92 15.08
C SER A 252 -1.24 11.73 13.62
N GLU A 253 -2.05 11.00 12.86
CA GLU A 253 -1.92 10.79 11.43
C GLU A 253 -3.31 10.66 10.78
N GLU A 254 -3.34 10.62 9.45
CA GLU A 254 -4.58 10.63 8.69
C GLU A 254 -5.38 9.33 8.90
N PRO A 255 -6.65 9.40 9.33
CA PRO A 255 -7.51 8.22 9.38
C PRO A 255 -7.92 7.81 7.95
N SER A 256 -8.24 6.53 7.77
CA SER A 256 -8.69 6.02 6.47
C SER A 256 -9.97 6.70 5.97
N ALA A 257 -10.19 6.64 4.66
CA ALA A 257 -11.35 7.26 4.01
C ALA A 257 -12.71 6.73 4.51
N ALA A 258 -12.73 5.62 5.26
CA ALA A 258 -13.93 5.07 5.88
C ALA A 258 -14.34 5.81 7.19
N PHE A 259 -13.48 6.68 7.73
CA PHE A 259 -13.79 7.43 8.94
C PHE A 259 -14.99 8.36 8.75
N GLY A 260 -15.93 8.32 9.70
CA GLY A 260 -17.15 9.11 9.66
C GLY A 260 -17.84 9.18 11.02
N ALA A 261 -18.95 9.91 11.11
CA ALA A 261 -19.68 10.13 12.36
C ALA A 261 -20.17 8.83 13.04
N SER A 262 -20.33 7.74 12.28
CA SER A 262 -20.69 6.43 12.82
C SER A 262 -19.59 5.75 13.64
N ALA A 263 -18.34 6.23 13.57
CA ALA A 263 -17.23 5.70 14.35
C ALA A 263 -17.30 6.09 15.84
N PHE A 264 -18.12 7.10 16.19
CA PHE A 264 -18.24 7.61 17.55
C PHE A 264 -19.25 6.80 18.37
N SER A 265 -18.85 6.49 19.61
CA SER A 265 -19.75 6.08 20.67
C SER A 265 -20.30 7.32 21.38
N LEU A 266 -21.61 7.52 21.26
CA LEU A 266 -22.32 8.67 21.83
C LEU A 266 -23.31 8.21 22.90
N SER A 267 -23.40 8.97 23.99
CA SER A 267 -24.46 8.86 25.00
C SER A 267 -25.15 10.20 25.17
N ASN A 268 -26.49 10.18 25.27
CA ASN A 268 -27.34 11.37 25.41
C ASN A 268 -27.09 12.49 24.36
N ALA A 269 -26.55 12.13 23.20
CA ALA A 269 -26.30 13.05 22.09
C ALA A 269 -26.46 12.31 20.76
N ALA A 270 -26.85 13.06 19.72
CA ALA A 270 -26.80 12.63 18.34
C ALA A 270 -25.76 13.45 17.57
N ALA A 271 -25.04 12.82 16.64
CA ALA A 271 -24.19 13.53 15.70
C ALA A 271 -25.05 14.23 14.65
N ASP A 272 -24.77 15.51 14.42
CA ASP A 272 -25.43 16.34 13.41
C ASP A 272 -24.54 16.59 12.19
N GLY A 273 -23.24 16.36 12.32
CA GLY A 273 -22.29 16.45 11.22
C GLY A 273 -20.86 16.19 11.66
N LEU A 274 -20.04 15.78 10.70
CA LEU A 274 -18.58 15.69 10.86
C LEU A 274 -17.94 16.46 9.70
N ALA A 275 -17.16 17.48 10.02
CA ALA A 275 -16.43 18.28 9.04
C ALA A 275 -14.93 18.09 9.20
N SER A 276 -14.21 17.86 8.10
CA SER A 276 -12.75 17.88 8.08
C SER A 276 -12.25 19.32 7.95
N SER A 277 -11.29 19.69 8.79
CA SER A 277 -10.52 20.92 8.65
C SER A 277 -9.22 20.69 7.89
N ASN A 278 -8.64 19.49 8.03
CA ASN A 278 -7.52 18.94 7.26
C ASN A 278 -7.48 17.41 7.44
N GLU A 279 -6.42 16.76 6.96
CA GLU A 279 -6.21 15.30 6.99
C GLU A 279 -6.22 14.70 8.40
N THR A 280 -5.91 15.46 9.46
CA THR A 280 -5.82 14.92 10.84
C THR A 280 -6.74 15.61 11.85
N ALA A 281 -7.47 16.65 11.45
CA ALA A 281 -8.32 17.45 12.33
C ALA A 281 -9.75 17.56 11.80
N TYR A 282 -10.71 17.23 12.68
CA TYR A 282 -12.13 17.18 12.38
C TYR A 282 -12.96 17.87 13.47
N THR A 283 -14.14 18.34 13.10
CA THR A 283 -15.15 18.88 14.03
C THR A 283 -16.41 18.04 13.92
N LEU A 284 -16.78 17.37 15.01
CA LEU A 284 -18.06 16.69 15.18
C LEU A 284 -19.03 17.65 15.87
N THR A 285 -20.15 17.96 15.22
CA THR A 285 -21.23 18.74 15.83
C THR A 285 -22.23 17.77 16.47
N LEU A 286 -22.59 18.04 17.72
CA LEU A 286 -23.47 17.19 18.54
C LEU A 286 -24.68 17.95 19.01
N ASN A 287 -25.82 17.25 19.01
CA ASN A 287 -27.10 17.72 19.51
C ASN A 287 -27.53 16.87 20.72
N PRO A 288 -27.66 17.46 21.93
CA PRO A 288 -28.14 16.75 23.11
C PRO A 288 -29.55 16.16 22.88
N LEU A 289 -29.77 14.93 23.35
CA LEU A 289 -31.07 14.26 23.25
C LEU A 289 -32.00 14.55 24.44
N GLY A 290 -31.43 15.08 25.53
CA GLY A 290 -32.13 15.45 26.75
C GLY A 290 -31.17 16.01 27.79
N GLU A 291 -31.70 16.53 28.89
CA GLU A 291 -30.88 17.02 30.00
C GLU A 291 -30.05 15.91 30.64
N GLY A 292 -28.90 16.30 31.18
CA GLY A 292 -27.95 15.41 31.84
C GLY A 292 -26.63 15.27 31.09
N THR A 293 -25.86 14.25 31.47
CA THR A 293 -24.52 14.03 30.95
C THR A 293 -24.55 13.42 29.56
N LEU A 294 -23.92 14.08 28.59
CA LEU A 294 -23.56 13.50 27.31
C LEU A 294 -22.10 13.04 27.31
N THR A 295 -21.80 11.99 26.54
CA THR A 295 -20.43 11.48 26.39
C THR A 295 -20.09 11.17 24.94
N VAL A 296 -18.83 11.38 24.58
CA VAL A 296 -18.29 11.18 23.23
C VAL A 296 -16.98 10.44 23.33
N GLN A 297 -16.82 9.37 22.55
CA GLN A 297 -15.58 8.61 22.48
C GLN A 297 -15.44 7.92 21.11
N LEU A 298 -14.22 7.78 20.63
CA LEU A 298 -13.86 6.79 19.61
C LEU A 298 -13.35 5.53 20.31
N ALA A 299 -14.01 4.40 20.09
CA ALA A 299 -13.62 3.13 20.70
C ALA A 299 -12.34 2.57 20.07
N SER A 300 -11.66 1.65 20.77
CA SER A 300 -10.51 0.95 20.19
C SER A 300 -10.90 0.26 18.89
N GLY A 301 -10.11 0.45 17.83
CA GLY A 301 -10.34 -0.13 16.51
C GLY A 301 -11.55 0.41 15.75
N SER A 302 -12.22 1.49 16.21
CA SER A 302 -13.31 2.09 15.44
C SER A 302 -12.84 2.91 14.24
N VAL A 303 -11.54 3.23 14.20
CA VAL A 303 -10.85 3.96 13.13
C VAL A 303 -9.50 3.30 12.91
N VAL A 304 -9.08 3.25 11.65
CA VAL A 304 -7.73 2.84 11.23
C VAL A 304 -7.09 4.00 10.44
N ASP A 305 -5.77 4.06 10.36
CA ASP A 305 -5.05 4.98 9.46
C ASP A 305 -5.03 4.47 7.99
N LEU A 306 -4.22 5.11 7.14
CA LEU A 306 -4.02 4.69 5.75
C LEU A 306 -3.27 3.36 5.58
N ALA A 307 -2.55 2.90 6.60
CA ALA A 307 -1.83 1.62 6.64
C ALA A 307 -2.65 0.51 7.31
N ASP A 308 -3.93 0.77 7.62
CA ASP A 308 -4.84 -0.10 8.37
C ASP A 308 -4.43 -0.36 9.84
N ASN A 309 -3.63 0.52 10.47
CA ASN A 309 -3.36 0.46 11.91
C ASN A 309 -4.53 1.01 12.74
N PRO A 310 -5.14 0.22 13.64
CA PRO A 310 -6.28 0.66 14.44
C PRO A 310 -5.89 1.59 15.60
N ILE A 311 -6.69 2.62 15.88
CA ILE A 311 -6.53 3.42 17.10
C ILE A 311 -6.68 2.55 18.37
N PRO A 312 -5.98 2.86 19.47
CA PRO A 312 -6.22 2.25 20.78
C PRO A 312 -7.52 2.74 21.45
N GLY A 313 -8.17 3.76 20.88
CA GLY A 313 -9.32 4.46 21.44
C GLY A 313 -8.96 5.86 21.96
N SER A 314 -9.92 6.78 21.95
CA SER A 314 -9.74 8.16 22.44
C SER A 314 -10.02 8.27 23.95
N ASN A 315 -9.73 9.45 24.49
CA ASN A 315 -10.34 9.89 25.75
C ASN A 315 -11.87 9.96 25.63
N VAL A 316 -12.56 9.88 26.77
CA VAL A 316 -14.00 10.17 26.86
C VAL A 316 -14.16 11.66 27.15
N LEU A 317 -14.85 12.38 26.27
CA LEU A 317 -15.33 13.73 26.55
C LEU A 317 -16.69 13.64 27.24
N SER A 318 -16.90 14.44 28.29
CA SER A 318 -18.17 14.50 29.03
C SER A 318 -18.60 15.94 29.24
N ILE A 319 -19.84 16.25 28.91
CA ILE A 319 -20.46 17.57 29.06
C ILE A 319 -21.83 17.37 29.72
N ILE A 320 -22.24 18.29 30.60
CA ILE A 320 -23.58 18.30 31.19
C ILE A 320 -24.42 19.31 30.42
N TYR A 321 -25.47 18.81 29.77
CA TYR A 321 -26.47 19.63 29.11
C TYR A 321 -27.63 19.90 30.06
N ASP A 322 -27.95 21.16 30.26
CA ASP A 322 -28.98 21.57 31.21
C ASP A 322 -29.58 22.92 30.75
N THR A 323 -30.89 22.91 30.56
CA THR A 323 -31.67 24.05 30.07
C THR A 323 -32.67 24.56 31.08
N THR A 324 -32.71 23.95 32.27
CA THR A 324 -33.72 24.23 33.28
C THR A 324 -33.28 25.44 34.10
N PRO A 325 -34.07 26.52 34.15
CA PRO A 325 -33.80 27.64 35.03
C PRO A 325 -33.92 27.27 36.51
N PRO A 326 -33.03 27.79 37.38
CA PRO A 326 -33.19 27.68 38.82
C PRO A 326 -34.53 28.29 39.27
N SER A 327 -35.40 27.50 39.87
CA SER A 327 -36.58 28.01 40.57
C SER A 327 -36.18 28.56 41.94
N VAL A 328 -36.89 29.59 42.42
CA VAL A 328 -36.54 30.28 43.67
C VAL A 328 -37.74 30.28 44.60
N ASN A 329 -37.53 29.82 45.82
CA ASN A 329 -38.51 29.88 46.89
C ASN A 329 -38.01 30.84 47.98
N VAL A 330 -38.85 31.80 48.38
CA VAL A 330 -38.51 32.80 49.39
C VAL A 330 -39.42 32.62 50.59
N THR A 331 -38.83 32.34 51.75
CA THR A 331 -39.57 32.12 53.00
C THR A 331 -38.95 32.92 54.14
N THR A 332 -39.65 33.04 55.27
CA THR A 332 -39.09 33.65 56.48
C THR A 332 -39.17 32.67 57.63
N THR A 333 -38.12 32.63 58.44
CA THR A 333 -38.07 31.87 59.69
C THR A 333 -38.40 32.72 60.91
N SER A 334 -38.48 34.05 60.74
CA SER A 334 -38.83 34.98 61.81
C SER A 334 -40.30 34.82 62.21
N ALA A 335 -40.53 34.53 63.49
CA ALA A 335 -41.88 34.36 64.05
C ALA A 335 -42.71 35.66 64.07
N SER A 336 -42.04 36.81 64.01
CA SER A 336 -42.69 38.11 63.91
C SER A 336 -41.85 39.05 63.05
N ILE A 337 -42.51 39.97 62.36
CA ILE A 337 -41.89 41.00 61.52
C ILE A 337 -42.13 42.33 62.22
N ASN A 338 -41.11 42.87 62.89
CA ASN A 338 -41.18 44.11 63.67
C ASN A 338 -39.86 44.90 63.55
N SER A 339 -39.80 46.13 64.10
CA SER A 339 -38.64 47.02 64.00
C SER A 339 -37.53 46.77 65.02
N ASP A 340 -37.78 45.94 66.02
CA ASP A 340 -36.89 45.74 67.17
C ASP A 340 -35.94 44.55 66.96
N ASP A 341 -36.32 43.60 66.09
CA ASP A 341 -35.55 42.39 65.77
C ASP A 341 -35.23 42.27 64.27
N PRO A 342 -34.05 41.74 63.89
CA PRO A 342 -33.76 41.38 62.51
C PRO A 342 -34.74 40.33 61.98
N VAL A 343 -35.15 40.50 60.72
CA VAL A 343 -35.96 39.53 59.98
C VAL A 343 -35.06 38.67 59.13
N TYR A 344 -35.13 37.35 59.30
CA TYR A 344 -34.38 36.38 58.53
C TYR A 344 -35.26 35.82 57.41
N VAL A 345 -34.77 35.95 56.18
CA VAL A 345 -35.41 35.45 54.97
C VAL A 345 -34.52 34.36 54.38
N GLU A 346 -35.08 33.17 54.21
CA GLU A 346 -34.44 32.05 53.53
C GLU A 346 -34.82 32.09 52.04
N ILE A 347 -33.80 31.97 51.19
CA ILE A 347 -33.90 31.98 49.74
C ILE A 347 -33.31 30.65 49.27
N ASP A 348 -34.17 29.77 48.76
CA ASP A 348 -33.80 28.43 48.31
C ASP A 348 -33.92 28.34 46.79
N PHE A 349 -32.81 28.04 46.12
CA PHE A 349 -32.80 27.73 44.69
C PHE A 349 -32.94 26.21 44.47
N SER A 350 -33.63 25.78 43.42
CA SER A 350 -33.72 24.34 43.08
C SER A 350 -32.40 23.71 42.69
N GLU A 351 -31.40 24.52 42.35
CA GLU A 351 -30.06 24.08 41.98
C GLU A 351 -29.03 25.18 42.25
N THR A 352 -27.75 24.84 42.09
CA THR A 352 -26.66 25.76 42.44
C THR A 352 -26.58 26.93 41.47
N VAL A 353 -26.72 28.13 42.03
CA VAL A 353 -26.53 29.40 41.33
C VAL A 353 -25.16 30.01 41.64
N GLN A 354 -24.64 30.80 40.71
CA GLN A 354 -23.37 31.50 40.78
C GLN A 354 -23.58 32.97 41.08
N ALA A 355 -22.72 33.52 41.94
CA ALA A 355 -22.61 34.96 42.18
C ALA A 355 -23.89 35.66 42.66
N PHE A 356 -24.78 34.96 43.37
CA PHE A 356 -25.95 35.58 43.99
C PHE A 356 -25.54 36.54 45.12
N VAL A 357 -25.96 37.79 45.01
CA VAL A 357 -25.56 38.91 45.88
C VAL A 357 -26.75 39.77 46.28
N ALA A 358 -26.51 40.72 47.19
CA ALA A 358 -27.51 41.66 47.70
C ALA A 358 -28.27 42.44 46.62
N ALA A 359 -27.61 42.76 45.50
CA ALA A 359 -28.22 43.51 44.39
C ALA A 359 -29.27 42.70 43.61
N ASP A 360 -29.29 41.38 43.79
CA ASP A 360 -30.21 40.46 43.10
C ASP A 360 -31.56 40.35 43.80
N LEU A 361 -31.71 40.99 44.97
CA LEU A 361 -32.96 41.09 45.71
C LEU A 361 -33.72 42.37 45.35
N ALA A 362 -35.02 42.23 45.13
CA ALA A 362 -35.95 43.35 45.06
C ALA A 362 -36.67 43.50 46.41
N LEU A 363 -36.52 44.67 47.02
CA LEU A 363 -37.15 45.02 48.29
C LEU A 363 -38.18 46.14 48.07
N SER A 364 -39.33 46.02 48.71
CA SER A 364 -40.34 47.09 48.74
C SER A 364 -40.91 47.26 50.16
N GLY A 365 -41.30 48.49 50.47
CA GLY A 365 -41.79 48.87 51.79
C GLY A 365 -40.69 49.45 52.71
N PRO A 366 -41.00 49.65 54.01
CA PRO A 366 -40.06 50.20 54.99
C PRO A 366 -39.07 49.12 55.46
N VAL A 367 -38.19 48.67 54.57
CA VAL A 367 -37.22 47.60 54.83
C VAL A 367 -35.83 47.96 54.27
N SER A 368 -34.79 47.49 54.94
CA SER A 368 -33.40 47.56 54.46
C SER A 368 -32.70 46.21 54.62
N LEU A 369 -31.84 45.85 53.68
CA LEU A 369 -30.99 44.66 53.75
C LEU A 369 -29.72 44.98 54.53
N THR A 370 -29.42 44.17 55.54
CA THR A 370 -28.21 44.31 56.36
C THR A 370 -27.14 43.28 56.00
N GLY A 371 -27.53 42.14 55.41
CA GLY A 371 -26.58 41.16 54.91
C GLY A 371 -27.25 40.02 54.14
N ILE A 372 -26.46 39.36 53.30
CA ILE A 372 -26.82 38.10 52.65
C ILE A 372 -25.64 37.14 52.77
N SER A 373 -25.91 35.88 53.11
CA SER A 373 -24.88 34.85 53.24
C SER A 373 -25.42 33.48 52.85
N PRO A 374 -24.61 32.57 52.29
CA PRO A 374 -24.99 31.17 52.12
C PRO A 374 -25.43 30.54 53.45
N SER A 375 -26.55 29.82 53.48
CA SER A 375 -27.14 29.28 54.72
C SER A 375 -26.59 27.89 55.12
N GLY A 376 -25.53 27.42 54.45
CA GLY A 376 -24.85 26.16 54.74
C GLY A 376 -25.42 24.94 54.00
N ALA A 377 -26.65 25.02 53.48
CA ALA A 377 -27.16 24.09 52.48
C ALA A 377 -26.67 24.48 51.07
N ALA A 378 -26.49 23.49 50.18
CA ALA A 378 -26.17 23.76 48.79
C ALA A 378 -27.34 24.52 48.15
N SER A 379 -27.06 25.64 47.50
CA SER A 379 -28.05 26.48 46.78
C SER A 379 -29.02 27.31 47.64
N SER A 380 -28.73 27.52 48.93
CA SER A 380 -29.58 28.32 49.82
C SER A 380 -28.84 29.51 50.45
N TYR A 381 -29.56 30.61 50.68
CA TYR A 381 -29.04 31.86 51.22
C TYR A 381 -29.98 32.43 52.29
N THR A 382 -29.39 33.01 53.33
CA THR A 382 -30.12 33.79 54.34
C THR A 382 -29.88 35.28 54.08
N ALA A 383 -30.96 36.03 53.86
CA ALA A 383 -30.97 37.49 53.87
C ALA A 383 -31.43 38.00 55.24
N THR A 384 -30.68 38.92 55.82
CA THR A 384 -31.02 39.59 57.08
C THR A 384 -31.54 40.99 56.78
N LEU A 385 -32.73 41.31 57.28
CA LEU A 385 -33.45 42.55 56.98
C LEU A 385 -33.76 43.31 58.28
N ASN A 386 -33.75 44.64 58.19
CA ASN A 386 -34.28 45.52 59.23
C ASN A 386 -35.54 46.22 58.72
N VAL A 387 -36.65 46.10 59.45
CA VAL A 387 -37.89 46.83 59.20
C VAL A 387 -37.80 48.21 59.85
N THR A 388 -38.04 49.27 59.09
CA THR A 388 -37.76 50.65 59.50
C THR A 388 -39.01 51.50 59.75
N GLY A 389 -40.21 50.90 59.68
CA GLY A 389 -41.48 51.60 59.90
C GLY A 389 -42.70 50.76 59.54
N ASP A 390 -43.88 51.38 59.65
CA ASP A 390 -45.17 50.73 59.38
C ASP A 390 -45.41 50.56 57.86
N GLY A 391 -45.88 49.39 57.46
CA GLY A 391 -46.28 49.11 56.07
C GLY A 391 -46.08 47.66 55.65
N GLN A 392 -46.52 47.32 54.44
CA GLN A 392 -46.22 46.02 53.85
C GLN A 392 -44.75 45.97 53.44
N VAL A 393 -44.05 44.90 53.84
CA VAL A 393 -42.68 44.60 53.41
C VAL A 393 -42.75 43.43 52.42
N SER A 394 -42.06 43.56 51.28
CA SER A 394 -41.90 42.47 50.32
C SER A 394 -40.44 42.28 49.96
N VAL A 395 -40.06 41.01 49.81
CA VAL A 395 -38.74 40.57 49.36
C VAL A 395 -39.00 39.60 48.22
N SER A 396 -38.34 39.82 47.10
CA SER A 396 -38.41 38.89 45.98
C SER A 396 -37.06 38.76 45.30
N VAL A 397 -36.88 37.66 44.57
CA VAL A 397 -35.78 37.49 43.62
C VAL A 397 -36.39 37.64 42.22
N PRO A 398 -36.11 38.73 41.50
CA PRO A 398 -36.58 38.87 40.12
C PRO A 398 -35.99 37.78 39.22
N ALA A 399 -36.63 37.52 38.07
CA ALA A 399 -36.11 36.57 37.10
C ALA A 399 -34.79 37.06 36.49
N GLY A 400 -33.85 36.14 36.27
CA GLY A 400 -32.58 36.39 35.58
C GLY A 400 -31.57 37.24 36.34
N THR A 401 -31.73 37.44 37.65
CA THR A 401 -30.76 38.18 38.47
C THR A 401 -29.53 37.33 38.83
N THR A 402 -29.69 36.02 38.90
CA THR A 402 -28.60 35.06 39.07
C THR A 402 -28.72 33.91 38.06
N GLN A 403 -27.64 33.14 37.88
CA GLN A 403 -27.57 32.05 36.90
C GLN A 403 -26.96 30.79 37.51
N ASP A 404 -27.29 29.62 36.98
CA ASP A 404 -26.62 28.36 37.30
C ASP A 404 -25.24 28.21 36.61
N LEU A 405 -24.66 27.01 36.65
CA LEU A 405 -23.41 26.66 35.97
C LEU A 405 -23.53 26.62 34.44
N SER A 406 -24.72 26.28 33.94
CA SER A 406 -25.11 26.16 32.54
C SER A 406 -25.50 27.50 31.91
N THR A 407 -25.53 28.57 32.70
CA THR A 407 -25.94 29.95 32.38
C THR A 407 -27.45 30.16 32.19
N ASN A 408 -28.30 29.28 32.73
CA ASN A 408 -29.73 29.54 32.79
C ASN A 408 -30.02 30.57 33.89
N GLY A 409 -30.70 31.67 33.53
CA GLY A 409 -31.12 32.67 34.50
C GLY A 409 -32.27 32.18 35.36
N ASN A 410 -32.25 32.44 36.67
CA ASN A 410 -33.29 31.98 37.59
C ASN A 410 -34.70 32.45 37.20
N SER A 411 -35.71 31.67 37.58
CA SER A 411 -37.12 32.10 37.56
C SER A 411 -37.37 33.14 38.66
N ALA A 412 -38.41 33.96 38.52
CA ALA A 412 -38.83 34.85 39.61
C ALA A 412 -39.27 34.04 40.84
N SER A 413 -39.00 34.56 42.05
CA SER A 413 -39.37 33.89 43.29
C SER A 413 -40.89 33.69 43.42
N ALA A 414 -41.28 32.49 43.87
CA ALA A 414 -42.66 32.10 44.13
C ALA A 414 -43.24 32.76 45.39
#